data_AF-B8F9T6-F1
#
_entry.id   AF-B8F9T6-F1
#
_cell.length_a   1.000
_cell.length_b   1.000
_cell.length_c   1.000
_cell.angle_alpha   90.00
_cell.angle_beta   90.00
_cell.angle_gamma   90.00
#
_symmetry.space_group_name_H-M   'P 1'
#
loop_
_entity.id
_entity.type
_entity.pdbx_description
1 polymer ?
#
loop_
_entity_poly.entity_id
_entity_poly.type
_entity_poly.pdbx_seq_one_letter_code
_entity_poly.pdbx_strand_id
1 'polypeptide(L)'
;MFSGAVSRVEATYGLAKEGLAESLVISPATEQSLRFYKNRYGLPDSVNQVLEPKARTTFENALLCGEIIKREGWNNVILVTHEHHMPRSYFLLRWVLLGEGVEIQRYGVPLRSIEGREVSTTIDLKIMYNEMVDLWGSLGEWVLYKIRGRLPDKGNREQQWLKKLKSILHFNLHEDWG
;
A
#
# COMPACT_ATOMS: atom_id res chain seq x y z
N MET A 1 8.06 -0.39 0.56
CA MET A 1 7.22 -1.51 0.09
C MET A 1 5.98 -1.62 0.96
N PHE A 2 4.79 -1.66 0.35
CA PHE A 2 3.58 -2.02 1.09
C PHE A 2 3.45 -3.55 1.11
N SER A 3 3.26 -4.12 2.30
CA SER A 3 3.39 -5.54 2.60
C SER A 3 2.14 -6.35 2.27
N GLY A 4 2.30 -7.67 2.26
CA GLY A 4 1.22 -8.66 2.13
C GLY A 4 1.46 -9.80 1.13
N ALA A 5 2.61 -9.86 0.44
CA ALA A 5 2.96 -11.01 -0.42
C ALA A 5 4.48 -11.23 -0.51
N VAL A 6 4.90 -12.50 -0.61
CA VAL A 6 6.31 -12.92 -0.69
C VAL A 6 7.03 -12.33 -1.90
N SER A 7 6.36 -12.26 -3.06
CA SER A 7 6.93 -11.74 -4.31
C SER A 7 7.27 -10.25 -4.23
N ARG A 8 6.53 -9.46 -3.44
CA ARG A 8 6.85 -8.05 -3.20
C ARG A 8 8.13 -7.89 -2.38
N VAL A 9 8.32 -8.75 -1.38
CA VAL A 9 9.53 -8.75 -0.56
C VAL A 9 10.74 -9.11 -1.43
N GLU A 10 10.63 -10.19 -2.20
CA GLU A 10 11.68 -10.62 -3.13
C GLU A 10 12.08 -9.49 -4.09
N ALA A 11 11.10 -8.85 -4.75
CA ALA A 11 11.34 -7.71 -5.64
C ALA A 11 12.02 -6.54 -4.92
N THR A 12 11.56 -6.19 -3.72
CA THR A 12 12.13 -5.07 -2.94
C THR A 12 13.59 -5.33 -2.58
N TYR A 13 13.91 -6.56 -2.16
CA TYR A 13 15.29 -6.95 -1.87
C TYR A 13 16.16 -7.02 -3.14
N GLY A 14 15.60 -7.45 -4.27
CA GLY A 14 16.28 -7.41 -5.57
C GLY A 14 16.72 -6.00 -5.95
N LEU A 15 15.80 -5.04 -5.90
CA LEU A 15 16.10 -3.62 -6.19
C LEU A 15 17.20 -3.06 -5.28
N ALA A 16 17.16 -3.37 -4.00
CA ALA A 16 18.19 -2.91 -3.06
C ALA A 16 19.57 -3.51 -3.36
N LYS A 17 19.64 -4.79 -3.75
CA LYS A 17 20.90 -5.43 -4.15
C LYS A 17 21.50 -4.86 -5.43
N GLU A 18 20.65 -4.43 -6.36
CA GLU A 18 21.06 -3.76 -7.60
C GLU A 18 21.59 -2.34 -7.35
N GLY A 19 21.56 -1.85 -6.11
CA GLY A 19 22.01 -0.50 -5.75
C GLY A 19 21.01 0.59 -6.11
N LEU A 20 19.76 0.23 -6.43
CA LEU A 20 18.70 1.18 -6.77
C LEU A 20 18.09 1.86 -5.54
N ALA A 21 18.41 1.39 -4.34
CA ALA A 21 17.97 1.98 -3.08
C ALA A 21 19.01 1.79 -1.98
N GLU A 22 19.39 2.89 -1.32
CA GLU A 22 20.27 2.90 -0.15
C GLU A 22 19.53 2.56 1.14
N SER A 23 18.20 2.73 1.15
CA SER A 23 17.33 2.46 2.28
C SER A 23 16.08 1.70 1.86
N LEU A 24 15.60 0.83 2.74
CA LEU A 24 14.46 -0.04 2.48
C LEU A 24 13.46 0.02 3.65
N VAL A 25 12.20 0.32 3.34
CA VAL A 25 11.07 0.26 4.29
C VAL A 25 10.11 -0.85 3.88
N ILE A 26 9.74 -1.71 4.83
CA ILE A 26 8.65 -2.68 4.67
C ILE A 26 7.53 -2.34 5.66
N SER A 27 6.32 -2.14 5.16
CA SER A 27 5.17 -1.67 5.93
C SER A 27 3.90 -2.51 5.65
N PRO A 28 3.33 -3.19 6.66
CA PRO A 28 3.92 -3.49 7.96
C PRO A 28 5.01 -4.57 7.88
N ALA A 29 6.00 -4.49 8.77
CA ALA A 29 6.96 -5.54 9.07
C ALA A 29 7.29 -5.56 10.57
N THR A 30 7.51 -6.75 11.12
CA THR A 30 8.11 -6.93 12.45
C THR A 30 9.61 -7.19 12.33
N GLU A 31 10.35 -6.97 13.41
CA GLU A 31 11.78 -7.30 13.48
C GLU A 31 12.06 -8.75 13.10
N GLN A 32 11.19 -9.68 13.53
CA GLN A 32 11.31 -11.10 13.16
C GLN A 32 11.14 -11.31 11.65
N SER A 33 10.17 -10.63 11.02
CA SER A 33 9.98 -10.73 9.57
C SER A 33 11.16 -10.14 8.80
N LEU A 34 11.72 -9.01 9.26
CA LEU A 34 12.90 -8.40 8.66
C LEU A 34 14.13 -9.32 8.74
N ARG A 35 14.38 -9.93 9.90
CA ARG A 35 15.45 -10.94 10.05
C ARG A 35 15.24 -12.14 9.12
N PHE A 36 14.02 -12.65 9.04
CA PHE A 36 13.69 -13.74 8.14
C PHE A 36 13.96 -13.36 6.67
N TYR A 37 13.54 -12.18 6.24
CA TYR A 37 13.77 -11.70 4.88
C TYR A 37 15.25 -11.43 4.60
N LYS A 38 16.00 -10.86 5.56
CA LYS A 38 17.45 -10.67 5.45
C LYS A 38 18.16 -12.00 5.28
N ASN A 39 17.80 -13.03 6.06
CA ASN A 39 18.40 -14.36 5.94
C ASN A 39 18.03 -15.05 4.62
N ARG A 40 16.78 -14.88 4.17
CA ARG A 40 16.27 -15.55 2.97
C ARG A 40 16.78 -14.93 1.68
N TYR A 41 16.72 -13.61 1.57
CA TYR A 41 17.01 -12.90 0.33
C TYR A 41 18.41 -12.30 0.36
N GLY A 42 18.99 -12.00 1.51
CA GLY A 42 20.27 -11.30 1.62
C GLY A 42 20.14 -9.82 1.29
N LEU A 43 20.89 -8.98 1.99
CA LEU A 43 20.93 -7.54 1.76
C LEU A 43 22.37 -7.07 1.98
N PRO A 44 22.94 -6.20 1.11
CA PRO A 44 24.24 -5.60 1.36
C PRO A 44 24.22 -4.83 2.68
N ASP A 45 25.33 -4.86 3.44
CA ASP A 45 25.42 -4.14 4.73
C ASP A 45 25.34 -2.61 4.56
N SER A 46 25.56 -2.10 3.35
CA SER A 46 25.39 -0.70 3.00
C SER A 46 23.94 -0.24 2.91
N VAL A 47 22.97 -1.16 2.82
CA VAL A 47 21.55 -0.81 2.70
C VAL A 47 20.93 -0.72 4.09
N ASN A 48 20.44 0.47 4.45
CA ASN A 48 19.74 0.69 5.70
C ASN A 48 18.33 0.10 5.65
N GLN A 49 17.93 -0.64 6.69
CA GLN A 49 16.61 -1.23 6.76
C GLN A 49 15.79 -0.57 7.88
N VAL A 50 14.68 0.06 7.50
CA VAL A 50 13.81 0.83 8.40
C VAL A 50 12.52 0.06 8.68
N LEU A 51 12.24 -0.15 9.97
CA LEU A 51 11.09 -0.89 10.46
C LEU A 51 9.84 0.00 10.52
N GLU A 52 8.74 -0.49 9.96
CA GLU A 52 7.40 0.09 10.14
C GLU A 52 6.44 -1.06 10.52
N PRO A 53 6.06 -1.23 11.81
CA PRO A 53 5.27 -2.39 12.25
C PRO A 53 3.78 -2.11 12.47
N LYS A 54 3.32 -0.86 12.32
CA LYS A 54 2.05 -0.39 12.86
C LYS A 54 0.91 -0.43 11.86
N ALA A 55 1.20 -0.31 10.56
CA ALA A 55 0.17 -0.16 9.56
C ALA A 55 -0.74 -1.40 9.42
N ARG A 56 -2.04 -1.14 9.25
CA ARG A 56 -3.12 -2.14 9.14
C ARG A 56 -3.97 -1.96 7.88
N THR A 57 -3.79 -0.84 7.19
CA THR A 57 -4.51 -0.49 5.95
C THR A 57 -3.56 0.15 4.95
N THR A 58 -3.95 0.21 3.68
CA THR A 58 -3.16 0.88 2.63
C THR A 58 -2.96 2.37 2.93
N PHE A 59 -3.96 3.02 3.54
CA PHE A 59 -3.83 4.39 4.00
C PHE A 59 -2.80 4.52 5.13
N GLU A 60 -2.87 3.65 6.15
CA GLU A 60 -1.89 3.65 7.23
C GLU A 60 -0.48 3.38 6.71
N ASN A 61 -0.31 2.48 5.74
CA ASN A 61 0.98 2.27 5.07
C ASN A 61 1.50 3.58 4.45
N ALA A 62 0.65 4.27 3.68
CA ALA A 62 1.01 5.53 3.03
C ALA A 62 1.34 6.64 4.02
N LEU A 63 0.56 6.76 5.10
CA LEU A 63 0.77 7.74 6.15
C LEU A 63 2.09 7.50 6.89
N LEU A 64 2.28 6.29 7.42
CA LEU A 64 3.44 5.95 8.25
C LEU A 64 4.73 5.87 7.44
N CYS A 65 4.70 5.33 6.21
CA CYS A 65 5.83 5.45 5.30
C CYS A 65 6.09 6.90 4.90
N GLY A 66 5.06 7.71 4.70
CA GLY A 66 5.22 9.13 4.40
C GLY A 66 5.92 9.89 5.53
N GLU A 67 5.57 9.60 6.79
CA GLU A 67 6.26 10.16 7.96
C GLU A 67 7.73 9.75 8.02
N ILE A 68 8.05 8.49 7.71
CA ILE A 68 9.43 8.01 7.60
C ILE A 68 10.16 8.78 6.50
N ILE A 69 9.60 8.85 5.29
CA ILE A 69 10.21 9.55 4.14
C ILE A 69 10.55 11.00 4.50
N LYS A 70 9.63 11.72 5.15
CA LYS A 70 9.85 13.10 5.60
C LYS A 70 10.93 13.20 6.67
N ARG A 71 10.88 12.34 7.68
CA ARG A 71 11.86 12.32 8.78
C ARG A 71 13.28 12.04 8.30
N GLU A 72 13.42 11.12 7.37
CA GLU A 72 14.73 10.75 6.80
C GLU A 72 15.18 11.70 5.67
N GLY A 73 14.33 12.62 5.22
CA GLY A 73 14.65 13.59 4.17
C GLY A 73 14.81 12.96 2.78
N TRP A 74 14.12 11.86 2.50
CA TRP A 74 14.23 11.18 1.20
C TRP A 74 13.43 11.90 0.12
N ASN A 75 14.11 12.31 -0.94
CA ASN A 75 13.49 13.03 -2.07
C ASN A 75 13.19 12.14 -3.28
N ASN A 76 13.74 10.92 -3.32
CA ASN A 76 13.52 9.95 -4.39
C ASN A 76 13.15 8.62 -3.76
N VAL A 77 11.97 8.10 -4.07
CA VAL A 77 11.47 6.85 -3.48
C VAL A 77 10.89 5.92 -4.53
N ILE A 78 11.10 4.61 -4.33
CA ILE A 78 10.48 3.57 -5.17
C ILE A 78 9.35 2.92 -4.37
N LEU A 79 8.11 3.12 -4.83
CA LEU A 79 6.94 2.46 -4.30
C LEU A 79 6.80 1.06 -4.91
N VAL A 80 7.10 0.04 -4.11
CA VAL A 80 6.88 -1.37 -4.47
C VAL A 80 5.55 -1.86 -3.91
N THR A 81 4.66 -2.29 -4.80
CA THR A 81 3.40 -2.99 -4.47
C THR A 81 2.94 -3.83 -5.67
N HIS A 82 1.83 -4.56 -5.56
CA HIS A 82 1.26 -5.26 -6.73
C HIS A 82 0.66 -4.27 -7.72
N GLU A 83 0.68 -4.62 -9.01
CA GLU A 83 0.16 -3.76 -10.09
C GLU A 83 -1.27 -3.28 -9.82
N HIS A 84 -2.16 -4.19 -9.44
CA HIS A 84 -3.55 -3.82 -9.14
C HIS A 84 -3.71 -2.91 -7.92
N HIS A 85 -2.82 -2.99 -6.92
CA HIS A 85 -2.81 -2.09 -5.76
C HIS A 85 -2.09 -0.77 -6.03
N MET A 86 -1.38 -0.66 -7.16
CA MET A 86 -0.53 0.49 -7.47
C MET A 86 -1.31 1.80 -7.56
N PRO A 87 -2.48 1.89 -8.22
CA PRO A 87 -3.22 3.15 -8.33
C PRO A 87 -3.57 3.75 -6.96
N ARG A 88 -4.17 2.93 -6.07
CA ARG A 88 -4.53 3.34 -4.70
C ARG A 88 -3.30 3.69 -3.87
N SER A 89 -2.29 2.82 -3.88
CA SER A 89 -1.08 3.01 -3.06
C SER A 89 -0.31 4.26 -3.47
N TYR A 90 -0.14 4.47 -4.77
CA TYR A 90 0.54 5.64 -5.33
C TYR A 90 -0.21 6.93 -5.03
N PHE A 91 -1.53 6.95 -5.25
CA PHE A 91 -2.34 8.13 -4.97
C PHE A 91 -2.24 8.55 -3.50
N LEU A 92 -2.43 7.61 -2.57
CA LEU A 92 -2.40 7.89 -1.14
C LEU A 92 -1.01 8.37 -0.69
N LEU A 93 0.06 7.72 -1.16
CA LEU A 93 1.42 8.14 -0.83
C LEU A 93 1.74 9.52 -1.40
N ARG A 94 1.36 9.78 -2.66
CA ARG A 94 1.54 11.09 -3.30
C ARG A 94 0.78 12.19 -2.57
N TRP A 95 -0.41 11.88 -2.07
CA TRP A 95 -1.21 12.81 -1.27
C TRP A 95 -0.54 13.15 0.06
N VAL A 96 -0.04 12.15 0.78
CA VAL A 96 0.67 12.35 2.07
C VAL A 96 1.95 13.17 1.90
N LEU A 97 2.62 13.03 0.75
CA LEU A 97 3.86 13.72 0.39
C LEU A 97 3.64 15.00 -0.44
N LEU A 98 2.39 15.47 -0.55
CA LEU A 98 2.10 16.67 -1.32
C LEU A 98 2.84 17.89 -0.74
N GLY A 99 3.60 18.59 -1.59
CA GLY A 99 4.38 19.77 -1.19
C GLY A 99 5.78 19.45 -0.66
N GLU A 100 6.14 18.18 -0.47
CA GLU A 100 7.43 17.77 0.10
C GLU A 100 8.56 17.65 -0.95
N GLY A 101 8.25 17.88 -2.23
CA GLY A 101 9.24 17.76 -3.32
C GLY A 101 9.70 16.34 -3.63
N VAL A 102 9.04 15.31 -3.08
CA VAL A 102 9.42 13.91 -3.25
C VAL A 102 8.98 13.35 -4.61
N GLU A 103 9.91 12.77 -5.35
CA GLU A 103 9.66 11.98 -6.55
C GLU A 103 9.37 10.52 -6.18
N ILE A 104 8.25 9.99 -6.71
CA ILE A 104 7.78 8.63 -6.43
C ILE A 104 7.79 7.80 -7.72
N GLN A 105 8.73 6.87 -7.82
CA GLN A 105 8.77 5.88 -8.88
C GLN A 105 7.89 4.68 -8.51
N ARG A 106 7.18 4.12 -9.49
CA ARG A 106 6.25 3.00 -9.28
C ARG A 106 6.91 1.72 -9.75
N TYR A 107 6.97 0.71 -8.88
CA TYR A 107 7.43 -0.62 -9.22
C TYR A 107 6.32 -1.64 -8.94
N GLY A 108 5.58 -1.99 -9.99
CA GLY A 108 4.47 -2.93 -9.94
C GLY A 108 4.98 -4.36 -10.00
N VAL A 109 4.65 -5.16 -9.00
CA VAL A 109 4.94 -6.60 -9.01
C VAL A 109 3.72 -7.33 -9.57
N PRO A 110 3.85 -8.07 -10.68
CA PRO A 110 2.73 -8.82 -11.23
C PRO A 110 2.24 -9.83 -10.20
N LEU A 111 0.92 -10.06 -10.17
CA LEU A 111 0.42 -11.25 -9.47
C LEU A 111 0.99 -12.45 -10.22
N ARG A 112 1.79 -13.30 -9.57
CA ARG A 112 2.03 -14.64 -10.13
C ARG A 112 0.65 -15.29 -10.22
N SER A 113 0.17 -15.45 -11.44
CA SER A 113 -1.11 -16.08 -11.76
C SER A 113 -1.25 -17.36 -10.95
N ILE A 114 -2.33 -17.48 -10.19
CA ILE A 114 -2.89 -18.79 -9.89
C ILE A 114 -3.25 -19.35 -11.27
N GLU A 115 -2.40 -20.23 -11.80
CA GLU A 115 -2.71 -21.12 -12.93
C GLU A 115 -3.24 -20.44 -14.20
N GLY A 116 -2.37 -19.81 -14.99
CA GLY A 116 -2.50 -19.76 -16.46
C GLY A 116 -3.75 -19.10 -17.07
N ARG A 117 -4.57 -18.36 -16.32
CA ARG A 117 -5.69 -17.60 -16.90
C ARG A 117 -5.22 -16.22 -17.34
N GLU A 118 -5.37 -15.94 -18.63
CA GLU A 118 -5.44 -14.56 -19.12
C GLU A 118 -6.51 -13.82 -18.30
N VAL A 119 -6.08 -12.82 -17.53
CA VAL A 119 -6.99 -11.97 -16.77
C VAL A 119 -7.70 -11.10 -17.79
N SER A 120 -9.00 -11.34 -17.98
CA SER A 120 -9.78 -10.56 -18.93
C SER A 120 -9.96 -9.12 -18.43
N THR A 121 -10.12 -8.18 -19.36
CA THR A 121 -10.35 -6.74 -19.10
C THR A 121 -11.49 -6.47 -18.11
N THR A 122 -12.49 -7.33 -18.04
CA THR A 122 -13.62 -7.21 -17.10
C THR A 122 -13.21 -7.50 -15.65
N ILE A 123 -12.30 -8.46 -15.45
CA ILE A 123 -11.75 -8.78 -14.12
C ILE A 123 -10.86 -7.61 -13.66
N ASP A 124 -10.06 -7.04 -14.55
CA ASP A 124 -9.23 -5.87 -14.25
C ASP A 124 -10.07 -4.65 -13.85
N LEU A 125 -11.16 -4.36 -14.57
CA LEU A 125 -12.07 -3.26 -14.22
C LEU A 125 -12.73 -3.46 -12.86
N LYS A 126 -13.12 -4.70 -12.52
CA LYS A 126 -13.69 -5.02 -11.21
C LYS A 126 -12.67 -4.86 -10.08
N ILE A 127 -11.43 -5.28 -10.32
CA ILE A 127 -10.33 -5.10 -9.36
C ILE A 127 -10.04 -3.60 -9.18
N MET A 128 -9.93 -2.83 -10.26
CA MET A 128 -9.76 -1.38 -10.23
C MET A 128 -10.92 -0.68 -9.51
N TYR A 129 -12.17 -1.08 -9.76
CA TYR A 129 -13.34 -0.54 -9.07
C TYR A 129 -13.25 -0.78 -7.56
N ASN A 130 -12.97 -2.01 -7.14
CA ASN A 130 -12.82 -2.34 -5.73
C ASN A 130 -11.70 -1.53 -5.06
N GLU A 131 -10.57 -1.34 -5.76
CA GLU A 131 -9.47 -0.49 -5.30
C GLU A 131 -9.88 0.98 -5.18
N MET A 132 -10.69 1.49 -6.10
CA MET A 132 -11.22 2.85 -6.04
C MET A 132 -12.23 3.03 -4.90
N VAL A 133 -13.11 2.05 -4.68
CA VAL A 133 -14.03 2.06 -3.52
C VAL A 133 -13.23 2.06 -2.21
N ASP A 134 -12.20 1.23 -2.12
CA ASP A 134 -11.34 1.22 -0.94
C ASP A 134 -10.50 2.50 -0.82
N LEU A 135 -10.10 3.12 -1.93
CA LEU A 135 -9.43 4.42 -1.96
C LEU A 135 -10.32 5.50 -1.37
N TRP A 136 -11.58 5.58 -1.79
CA TRP A 136 -12.56 6.53 -1.24
C TRP A 136 -12.85 6.25 0.23
N GLY A 137 -12.89 4.97 0.63
CA GLY A 137 -12.95 4.59 2.05
C GLY A 137 -11.76 5.11 2.85
N SER A 138 -10.55 4.93 2.34
CA SER A 138 -9.29 5.44 2.92
C SER A 138 -9.26 6.96 3.00
N LEU A 139 -9.77 7.67 1.98
CA LEU A 139 -9.88 9.13 1.99
C LEU A 139 -10.87 9.60 3.05
N GLY A 140 -12.00 8.90 3.22
CA GLY A 140 -12.95 9.15 4.30
C GLY A 140 -12.32 8.99 5.69
N GLU A 141 -11.55 7.93 5.90
CA GLU A 141 -10.78 7.73 7.16
C GLU A 141 -9.82 8.90 7.42
N TRP A 142 -9.13 9.41 6.39
CA TRP A 142 -8.24 10.57 6.51
C TRP A 142 -8.99 11.87 6.86
N VAL A 143 -10.13 12.15 6.21
CA VAL A 143 -10.94 13.33 6.52
C VAL A 143 -11.39 13.29 7.98
N LEU A 144 -11.84 12.13 8.46
CA LEU A 144 -12.21 11.94 9.85
C LEU A 144 -11.02 12.14 10.80
N TYR A 145 -9.83 11.64 10.45
CA TYR A 145 -8.60 11.87 11.20
C TYR A 145 -8.26 13.37 11.28
N LYS A 146 -8.33 14.12 10.17
CA LYS A 146 -8.05 15.56 10.16
C LYS A 146 -9.03 16.37 11.01
N ILE A 147 -10.31 15.99 11.01
CA ILE A 147 -11.33 16.67 11.82
C ILE A 147 -11.17 16.35 13.32
N ARG A 148 -10.80 15.10 13.66
CA ARG A 148 -10.89 14.59 15.04
C ARG A 148 -9.55 14.47 15.76
N GLY A 149 -8.42 14.59 15.04
CA GLY A 149 -7.07 14.46 15.60
C GLY A 149 -6.71 13.05 16.11
N ARG A 150 -7.54 12.04 15.85
CA ARG A 150 -7.33 10.65 16.29
C ARG A 150 -7.72 9.65 15.20
N LEU A 151 -7.01 8.53 15.16
CA LEU A 151 -7.32 7.42 14.26
C LEU A 151 -8.63 6.75 14.67
N PRO A 152 -9.51 6.34 13.73
CA PRO A 152 -10.78 5.70 14.06
C PRO A 152 -10.58 4.31 14.70
N ASP A 153 -11.17 4.09 15.87
CA ASP A 153 -11.16 2.81 16.56
C ASP A 153 -12.08 1.80 15.84
N LYS A 154 -11.53 0.62 15.50
CA LYS A 154 -12.24 -0.44 14.74
C LYS A 154 -13.39 -1.13 15.51
N GLY A 155 -13.86 -0.59 16.64
CA GLY A 155 -14.78 -1.26 17.57
C GLY A 155 -16.23 -0.75 17.64
N ASN A 156 -16.64 0.31 16.94
CA ASN A 156 -17.99 0.88 17.13
C ASN A 156 -18.68 1.31 15.84
N ARG A 157 -20.00 1.61 15.94
CA ARG A 157 -21.01 2.06 14.95
C ARG A 157 -20.55 2.70 13.62
N GLU A 158 -19.37 3.29 13.58
CA GLU A 158 -18.76 3.96 12.41
C GLU A 158 -18.33 2.99 11.30
N GLN A 159 -17.91 1.76 11.64
CA GLN A 159 -17.76 0.70 10.64
C GLN A 159 -19.09 0.33 10.00
N GLN A 160 -20.24 0.45 10.68
CA GLN A 160 -21.53 0.16 10.07
C GLN A 160 -21.91 1.21 9.03
N TRP A 161 -21.49 2.47 9.21
CA TRP A 161 -21.73 3.52 8.24
C TRP A 161 -20.80 3.39 7.02
N LEU A 162 -19.51 3.09 7.23
CA LEU A 162 -18.58 2.75 6.16
C LEU A 162 -18.98 1.46 5.43
N LYS A 163 -19.46 0.43 6.15
CA LYS A 163 -20.04 -0.79 5.56
C LYS A 163 -21.34 -0.50 4.81
N LYS A 164 -22.19 0.41 5.30
CA LYS A 164 -23.40 0.85 4.56
C LYS A 164 -23.04 1.62 3.30
N LEU A 165 -22.06 2.51 3.35
CA LEU A 165 -21.60 3.27 2.18
C LEU A 165 -20.94 2.34 1.16
N LYS A 166 -20.11 1.40 1.64
CA LYS A 166 -19.54 0.31 0.84
C LYS A 166 -20.62 -0.61 0.28
N SER A 167 -21.69 -0.88 1.02
CA SER A 167 -22.86 -1.67 0.59
C SER A 167 -23.68 -0.94 -0.47
N ILE A 168 -23.90 0.37 -0.34
CA ILE A 168 -24.64 1.19 -1.33
C ILE A 168 -23.84 1.28 -2.63
N LEU A 169 -22.51 1.45 -2.53
CA LEU A 169 -21.62 1.43 -3.69
C LEU A 169 -21.48 0.02 -4.29
N HIS A 170 -21.56 -1.04 -3.49
CA HIS A 170 -21.61 -2.42 -3.99
C HIS A 170 -22.96 -2.79 -4.61
N PHE A 171 -24.08 -2.18 -4.18
CA PHE A 171 -25.43 -2.58 -4.59
C PHE A 171 -25.85 -2.05 -5.97
N ASN A 172 -25.21 -1.01 -6.50
CA ASN A 172 -25.53 -0.47 -7.84
C ASN A 172 -25.03 -1.33 -9.02
N LEU A 173 -24.77 -2.62 -8.80
CA LEU A 173 -24.31 -3.56 -9.84
C LEU A 173 -25.05 -4.91 -9.80
N HIS A 174 -26.05 -5.08 -8.93
CA HIS A 174 -26.87 -6.29 -8.90
C HIS A 174 -28.26 -6.13 -9.51
N GLU A 175 -28.64 -4.91 -9.91
CA GLU A 175 -29.79 -4.64 -10.77
C GLU A 175 -29.25 -3.98 -12.04
N ASP A 176 -29.74 -4.44 -13.19
CA ASP A 176 -29.41 -3.97 -14.54
C ASP A 176 -28.19 -4.58 -15.24
N TRP A 177 -28.11 -5.91 -15.29
CA TRP A 177 -27.58 -6.61 -16.49
C TRP A 177 -28.33 -7.93 -16.66
N GLY A 178 -29.39 -7.89 -17.49
CA GLY A 178 -30.03 -9.08 -18.05
C GLY A 178 -29.17 -9.79 -19.09
#